data_AF-A0A0M4GMP7-F1
#
_entry.id   AF-A0A0M4GMP7-F1
#
_cell.length_a   1.000
_cell.length_b   1.000
_cell.length_c   1.000
_cell.angle_alpha   90.00
_cell.angle_beta   90.00
_cell.angle_gamma   90.00
#
_symmetry.space_group_name_H-M   'P 1'
#
loop_
_entity.id
_entity.type
_entity.pdbx_description
1 polymer ?
#
loop_
_entity_poly.entity_id
_entity_poly.type
_entity_poly.pdbx_seq_one_letter_code
_entity_poly.pdbx_strand_id
1 'polypeptide(L)' 'MDPMDMSFPELYYHLAAAPLYIFKLIFCIGFLIYSRKDKGCFFLIPKIYCVVFILNYFVALYFRFFYY' A
#
# COMPACT_ATOMS: atom_id res chain seq x y z
N MET A 1 -4.46 -5.73 -25.13
CA MET A 1 -5.15 -6.27 -23.94
C MET A 1 -6.16 -5.24 -23.51
N ASP A 2 -7.45 -5.58 -23.53
CA ASP A 2 -8.47 -4.71 -22.92
C ASP A 2 -8.15 -4.55 -21.42
N PRO A 3 -8.30 -3.35 -20.84
CA PRO A 3 -7.95 -3.11 -19.45
C PRO A 3 -8.80 -3.92 -18.45
N MET A 4 -9.87 -4.56 -18.91
CA MET A 4 -10.78 -5.37 -18.10
C MET A 4 -10.38 -6.86 -18.02
N ASP A 5 -9.41 -7.33 -18.82
CA ASP A 5 -8.93 -8.72 -18.87
C ASP A 5 -7.60 -8.93 -18.13
N MET A 6 -7.18 -7.96 -17.31
CA MET A 6 -5.94 -8.10 -16.55
C MET A 6 -6.12 -9.11 -15.42
N SER A 7 -5.25 -10.12 -15.37
CA SER A 7 -5.24 -11.07 -14.26
C SER A 7 -4.89 -10.34 -12.95
N PHE A 8 -5.46 -10.80 -11.82
CA PHE A 8 -5.17 -10.21 -10.49
C PHE A 8 -3.67 -10.00 -10.20
N PRO A 9 -2.76 -10.95 -10.53
CA PRO A 9 -1.32 -10.76 -10.32
C PRO A 9 -0.74 -9.60 -11.14
N GLU A 10 -1.21 -9.42 -12.37
CA GLU A 10 -0.74 -8.41 -13.31
C GLU A 10 -1.21 -7.01 -12.89
N LEU A 11 -2.41 -6.90 -12.33
CA LEU A 11 -2.90 -5.67 -11.71
C LEU A 11 -2.01 -5.26 -10.53
N TYR A 12 -1.67 -6.19 -9.64
CA TYR A 12 -0.79 -5.94 -8.49
C TYR A 12 0.64 -5.60 -8.93
N TYR A 13 1.14 -6.23 -9.99
CA TYR A 13 2.44 -5.92 -10.60
C TYR A 13 2.53 -4.45 -11.04
N HIS A 14 1.52 -3.96 -11.78
CA HIS A 14 1.46 -2.56 -12.21
C HIS A 14 1.22 -1.60 -11.05
N LEU A 15 0.41 -1.99 -10.07
CA LEU A 15 0.11 -1.17 -8.89
C LEU A 15 1.35 -0.91 -8.03
N ALA A 16 2.24 -1.90 -7.88
CA ALA A 16 3.51 -1.74 -7.18
C ALA A 16 4.44 -0.72 -7.85
N ALA A 17 4.31 -0.52 -9.16
CA ALA A 17 5.07 0.47 -9.94
C ALA A 17 4.44 1.86 -9.97
N ALA A 18 3.16 1.96 -9.60
CA ALA A 18 2.40 3.19 -9.79
C ALA A 18 2.90 4.29 -8.84
N PRO A 19 3.29 5.47 -9.36
CA PRO A 19 3.88 6.53 -8.55
C PRO A 19 2.93 7.00 -7.45
N LEU A 20 1.62 7.10 -7.73
CA LEU A 20 0.61 7.45 -6.74
C LEU A 20 0.56 6.46 -5.57
N TYR A 21 0.75 5.17 -5.84
CA TYR A 21 0.73 4.13 -4.82
C TYR A 21 1.96 4.25 -3.89
N ILE A 22 3.12 4.56 -4.48
CA ILE A 22 4.37 4.83 -3.76
C ILE A 22 4.25 6.10 -2.90
N PHE A 23 3.71 7.20 -3.45
CA PHE A 23 3.49 8.43 -2.67
C PHE A 23 2.58 8.18 -1.46
N LYS A 24 1.50 7.43 -1.66
CA LYS A 24 0.58 7.06 -0.59
C LYS A 24 1.24 6.18 0.46
N LEU A 25 2.13 5.26 0.07
CA LEU A 25 2.93 4.45 0.98
C LEU A 25 3.83 5.34 1.87
N ILE A 26 4.57 6.26 1.27
CA ILE A 26 5.45 7.20 1.99
C ILE A 26 4.63 8.03 2.98
N PHE A 27 3.45 8.51 2.56
CA PHE A 27 2.56 9.27 3.42
C PHE A 27 2.03 8.44 4.59
N CYS A 28 1.65 7.18 4.36
CA CYS A 28 1.22 6.25 5.42
C CYS A 28 2.35 6.00 6.43
N ILE A 29 3.57 5.77 5.96
CA ILE A 29 4.74 5.56 6.83
C ILE A 29 5.03 6.83 7.64
N GLY A 30 5.04 8.00 7.00
CA GLY A 30 5.23 9.28 7.67
C GLY A 30 4.17 9.55 8.73
N PHE A 31 2.90 9.28 8.42
CA PHE A 31 1.78 9.39 9.35
C PHE A 31 1.93 8.44 10.55
N LEU A 32 2.32 7.19 10.32
CA LEU A 32 2.57 6.22 11.41
C LEU A 32 3.72 6.66 12.33
N ILE A 33 4.76 7.29 11.79
CA ILE A 33 5.89 7.82 12.56
C ILE A 33 5.45 9.06 13.37
N TYR A 34 4.72 9.98 12.74
CA TYR A 34 4.24 11.20 13.37
C TYR A 34 3.27 10.89 14.51
N SER A 35 2.24 10.08 14.23
CA SER A 35 1.22 9.68 15.21
C SER A 35 1.71 8.64 16.22
N ARG A 36 3.01 8.28 16.24
CA ARG A 36 3.56 7.36 17.25
C ARG A 36 3.57 7.96 18.66
N LYS A 37 3.67 9.30 18.77
CA LYS A 37 3.66 10.03 20.05
C LYS A 37 2.25 10.37 20.53
N ASP A 38 1.28 10.39 19.63
CA ASP A 38 -0.11 10.71 19.95
C ASP A 38 -0.84 9.52 20.54
N LYS A 39 -1.40 9.71 21.74
CA LYS A 39 -2.22 8.71 22.45
C LYS A 39 -3.72 8.85 22.15
N GLY A 40 -4.10 9.67 21.18
CA GLY A 40 -5.49 9.95 20.83
C GLY A 40 -6.16 8.76 20.14
N CYS A 41 -7.33 8.33 20.65
CA CYS A 41 -8.12 7.24 20.08
C CYS A 41 -8.57 7.51 18.63
N PHE A 42 -8.78 8.78 18.26
CA PHE A 42 -9.15 9.19 16.90
C PHE A 42 -8.13 8.77 15.82
N PHE A 43 -6.86 8.59 16.18
CA PHE A 43 -5.81 8.19 15.24
C PHE A 43 -5.70 6.68 15.05
N LEU A 44 -6.48 5.85 15.77
CA LEU A 44 -6.42 4.39 15.65
C LEU A 44 -6.92 3.88 14.30
N ILE A 45 -8.04 4.40 13.80
CA ILE A 45 -8.63 4.00 12.51
C ILE A 45 -7.66 4.27 11.34
N PRO A 46 -7.13 5.50 11.15
CA PRO A 46 -6.19 5.77 10.07
C PRO A 46 -4.86 5.02 10.25
N LYS A 47 -4.45 4.73 11.50
CA LYS A 47 -3.28 3.90 11.79
C LYS A 47 -3.46 2.46 11.28
N ILE A 48 -4.61 1.84 11.57
CA ILE A 48 -4.94 0.49 11.06
C ILE A 48 -4.99 0.51 9.53
N TYR A 49 -5.62 1.52 8.93
CA TYR A 49 -5.65 1.69 7.48
C TYR A 49 -4.25 1.75 6.86
N CYS A 50 -3.35 2.54 7.45
CA CYS A 50 -1.96 2.63 6.99
C CYS A 50 -1.23 1.28 7.08
N VAL A 51 -1.43 0.52 8.16
CA VAL A 51 -0.83 -0.81 8.31
C VAL A 51 -1.36 -1.78 7.25
N VAL A 52 -2.67 -1.84 7.04
CA VAL A 52 -3.28 -2.70 6.00
C VAL A 52 -2.78 -2.29 4.60
N PHE A 53 -2.66 -1.00 4.32
CA PHE A 53 -2.15 -0.50 3.05
C PHE A 53 -0.69 -0.91 2.82
N ILE A 54 0.17 -0.82 3.84
CA ILE A 54 1.57 -1.25 3.78
C ILE A 54 1.65 -2.77 3.53
N LEU A 55 0.85 -3.58 4.24
CA LEU A 55 0.80 -5.03 4.00
C LEU A 55 0.37 -5.35 2.56
N ASN A 56 -0.63 -4.65 2.05
CA ASN A 56 -1.09 -4.82 0.68
C ASN A 56 -0.01 -4.43 -0.35
N TYR A 57 0.79 -3.40 -0.05
CA TYR A 57 1.96 -3.05 -0.87
C TYR A 57 3.03 -4.15 -0.86
N PHE A 58 3.30 -4.79 0.29
CA PHE A 58 4.23 -5.93 0.33
C PHE A 58 3.74 -7.10 -0.53
N VAL A 59 2.43 -7.36 -0.53
CA VAL A 59 1.83 -8.37 -1.42
C VAL A 59 2.04 -7.98 -2.89
N ALA A 60 1.80 -6.71 -3.25
CA ALA A 60 2.05 -6.21 -4.60
C ALA A 60 3.52 -6.35 -5.02
N LEU A 61 4.44 -6.05 -4.09
CA LEU A 61 5.87 -6.16 -4.29
C LEU A 61 6.30 -7.63 -4.43
N TYR A 62 5.68 -8.55 -3.67
CA TYR A 62 5.90 -9.98 -3.82
C TYR A 62 5.52 -10.47 -5.23
N PHE A 63 4.34 -10.12 -5.72
CA PHE A 63 3.94 -10.47 -7.09
C PHE A 63 4.91 -9.88 -8.12
N ARG A 64 5.41 -8.67 -7.88
CA ARG A 64 6.36 -8.03 -8.80
C ARG A 64 7.74 -8.68 -8.86
N PHE A 65 8.25 -9.23 -7.76
CA PHE A 65 9.60 -9.80 -7.70
C PHE A 65 9.66 -11.32 -7.84
N PHE A 66 8.59 -12.03 -7.45
CA PHE A 66 8.59 -13.49 -7.36
C PHE A 66 7.61 -14.19 -8.30
N TYR A 67 6.60 -13.50 -8.82
CA TYR A 67 5.59 -14.10 -9.69
C TYR A 67 5.82 -13.82 -11.18
N TYR A 68 6.36 -12.64 -11.51
CA TYR A 68 6.71 -12.22 -12.87
C TYR A 68 8.23 -11.99 -12.95
#